data_AF-A0A0A1TX02-F1
#
_entry.id   AF-A0A0A1TX02-F1
#
_cell.length_a   1.000
_cell.length_b   1.000
_cell.length_c   1.000
_cell.angle_alpha   90.00
_cell.angle_beta   90.00
_cell.angle_gamma   90.00
#
_symmetry.space_group_name_H-M   'P 1'
#
loop_
_entity.id
_entity.type
_entity.pdbx_description
1 polymer ?
#
loop_
_entity_poly.entity_id
_entity_poly.type
_entity_poly.pdbx_seq_one_letter_code
_entity_poly.pdbx_strand_id
1 'polypeptide(L)'
;MCPSNFKKQRKSFKRFHYQQLIKHLKTLQQTYLNAMQQPSQQQLPDPQQLQNHINLLVSSYAAACQKLAAAPQPPLVICRETLDMFIERTKANTESIEETMKKYEQLEQRQKQIIQQINTMAATKTERKTVIDYLEEGDEDNFISQIVEWENVKLLIDNDLTEKAILFLSENLLKHINETQKIEDICEGIMGFVKMTTFTPTAYYHLYDAIVKTIKSPAVSAEGTPAILDVYDSFNTSAPQPIPQ
;
A
#
# COMPACT_ATOMS: atom_id res chain seq x y z
N MET A 1 -20.75 -70.96 -10.79
CA MET A 1 -21.18 -69.54 -10.82
C MET A 1 -20.43 -68.80 -11.93
N CYS A 2 -21.15 -68.06 -12.77
CA CYS A 2 -20.73 -67.66 -14.13
C CYS A 2 -19.54 -66.67 -14.22
N PRO A 3 -18.43 -67.02 -14.89
CA PRO A 3 -17.26 -66.15 -15.15
C PRO A 3 -17.54 -64.93 -16.05
N SER A 4 -18.70 -64.88 -16.71
CA SER A 4 -19.06 -63.86 -17.70
C SER A 4 -19.43 -62.50 -17.10
N ASN A 5 -19.96 -62.47 -15.87
CA ASN A 5 -20.38 -61.23 -15.20
C ASN A 5 -19.18 -60.41 -14.69
N PHE A 6 -18.13 -61.06 -14.20
CA PHE A 6 -16.92 -60.39 -13.69
C PHE A 6 -16.13 -59.68 -14.81
N LYS A 7 -15.96 -60.33 -15.97
CA LYS A 7 -15.30 -59.71 -17.13
C LYS A 7 -16.07 -58.50 -17.67
N LYS A 8 -17.41 -58.54 -17.66
CA LYS A 8 -18.27 -57.42 -18.07
C LYS A 8 -18.24 -56.26 -17.06
N GLN A 9 -18.36 -56.53 -15.76
CA GLN A 9 -18.26 -55.52 -14.71
C GLN A 9 -16.88 -54.85 -14.68
N ARG A 10 -15.80 -55.61 -14.87
CA ARG A 10 -14.43 -55.08 -14.94
C ARG A 10 -14.20 -54.15 -16.14
N LYS A 11 -14.74 -54.50 -17.31
CA LYS A 11 -14.69 -53.63 -18.50
C LYS A 11 -15.54 -52.37 -18.33
N SER A 12 -16.73 -52.49 -17.72
CA SER A 12 -17.64 -51.39 -17.40
C SER A 12 -17.00 -50.41 -16.41
N PHE A 13 -16.50 -50.91 -15.28
CA PHE A 13 -15.85 -50.11 -14.23
C PHE A 13 -14.60 -49.39 -14.78
N LYS A 14 -13.73 -50.11 -15.50
CA LYS A 14 -12.54 -49.51 -16.14
C LYS A 14 -12.92 -48.41 -17.13
N ARG A 15 -13.95 -48.58 -17.95
CA ARG A 15 -14.39 -47.54 -18.91
C ARG A 15 -14.98 -46.34 -18.19
N PHE A 16 -15.87 -46.58 -17.23
CA PHE A 16 -16.58 -45.53 -16.51
C PHE A 16 -15.62 -44.69 -15.66
N HIS A 17 -14.80 -45.31 -14.81
CA HIS A 17 -13.88 -44.57 -13.93
C HIS A 17 -12.74 -43.90 -14.70
N TYR A 18 -12.24 -44.51 -15.79
CA TYR A 18 -11.26 -43.87 -16.67
C TYR A 18 -11.85 -42.65 -17.37
N GLN A 19 -13.08 -42.73 -17.87
CA GLN A 19 -13.75 -41.59 -18.50
C GLN A 19 -14.06 -40.47 -17.49
N GLN A 20 -14.47 -40.80 -16.27
CA GLN A 20 -14.70 -39.83 -15.21
C GLN A 20 -13.40 -39.15 -14.76
N LEU A 21 -12.31 -39.91 -14.60
CA LEU A 21 -10.99 -39.36 -14.28
C LEU A 21 -10.48 -38.42 -15.38
N ILE A 22 -10.59 -38.82 -16.65
CA ILE A 22 -10.23 -37.94 -17.78
C ILE A 22 -11.08 -36.67 -17.77
N LYS A 23 -12.38 -36.80 -17.53
CA LYS A 23 -13.28 -35.64 -17.48
C LYS A 23 -12.85 -34.69 -16.36
N HIS A 24 -12.58 -35.22 -15.17
CA HIS A 24 -12.19 -34.41 -14.02
C HIS A 24 -10.83 -33.74 -14.22
N LEU A 25 -9.83 -34.45 -14.76
CA LEU A 25 -8.51 -33.90 -15.07
C LEU A 25 -8.58 -32.81 -16.15
N LYS A 26 -9.43 -32.97 -17.18
CA LYS A 26 -9.66 -31.93 -18.20
C LYS A 26 -10.37 -30.71 -17.64
N THR A 27 -11.35 -30.88 -16.76
CA THR A 27 -12.00 -29.75 -16.07
C THR A 27 -10.98 -28.99 -15.22
N LEU A 28 -10.14 -29.71 -14.47
CA LEU A 28 -9.13 -29.10 -13.60
C LEU A 28 -8.07 -28.34 -14.42
N GLN A 29 -7.66 -28.89 -15.57
CA GLN A 29 -6.80 -28.20 -16.54
C GLN A 29 -7.44 -26.92 -17.07
N GLN A 30 -8.73 -26.94 -17.43
CA GLN A 30 -9.41 -25.76 -17.96
C GLN A 30 -9.58 -24.68 -16.88
N THR A 31 -9.92 -25.05 -15.65
CA THR A 31 -10.01 -24.12 -14.52
C THR A 31 -8.67 -23.45 -14.25
N TYR A 32 -7.57 -24.22 -14.34
CA TYR A 32 -6.22 -23.68 -14.19
C TYR A 32 -5.83 -22.71 -15.31
N LEU A 33 -6.11 -23.04 -16.58
CA LEU A 33 -5.85 -22.16 -17.72
C LEU A 33 -6.63 -20.84 -17.61
N ASN A 34 -7.88 -20.89 -17.14
CA ASN A 34 -8.68 -19.68 -16.90
C ASN A 34 -8.10 -18.82 -15.76
N ALA A 35 -7.51 -19.44 -14.73
CA ALA A 35 -6.84 -18.73 -13.64
C ALA A 35 -5.55 -18.02 -14.10
N MET A 36 -4.82 -18.58 -15.07
CA MET A 36 -3.61 -17.94 -15.64
C MET A 36 -3.90 -16.73 -16.54
N GLN A 37 -5.14 -16.59 -17.05
CA GLN A 37 -5.54 -15.42 -17.84
C GLN A 37 -5.86 -14.19 -16.97
N GLN A 38 -5.89 -14.34 -15.64
CA GLN A 38 -6.06 -13.23 -14.71
C GLN A 38 -4.68 -12.66 -14.28
N PRO A 39 -4.54 -11.33 -14.18
CA PRO A 39 -3.28 -10.69 -13.83
C PRO A 39 -3.00 -10.90 -12.33
N SER A 40 -2.29 -11.97 -11.99
CA SER A 40 -1.87 -12.27 -10.60
C SER A 40 -0.35 -12.44 -10.51
N GLN A 41 0.25 -11.86 -9.47
CA GLN A 41 1.71 -11.78 -9.25
C GLN A 41 2.34 -13.09 -8.71
N GLN A 42 1.63 -14.22 -8.70
CA GLN A 42 2.18 -15.49 -8.22
C GLN A 42 2.77 -16.30 -9.38
N GLN A 43 4.00 -16.79 -9.22
CA GLN A 43 4.62 -17.76 -10.12
C GLN A 43 3.86 -19.10 -10.03
N LEU A 44 2.83 -19.21 -10.85
CA LEU A 44 2.12 -20.45 -11.11
C LEU A 44 3.05 -21.40 -11.90
N PRO A 45 3.00 -22.73 -11.65
CA PRO A 45 3.75 -23.70 -12.42
C PRO A 45 3.39 -23.62 -13.91
N ASP A 46 4.40 -23.75 -14.76
CA ASP A 46 4.28 -23.67 -16.23
C ASP A 46 3.16 -24.61 -16.74
N PRO A 47 2.22 -24.12 -17.58
CA PRO A 47 1.18 -24.94 -18.22
C PRO A 47 1.70 -26.26 -18.79
N GLN A 48 2.92 -26.25 -19.32
CA GLN A 48 3.55 -27.42 -19.92
C GLN A 48 3.94 -28.46 -18.86
N GLN A 49 4.40 -28.02 -17.67
CA GLN A 49 4.68 -28.91 -16.54
C GLN A 49 3.39 -29.53 -15.96
N LEU A 50 2.30 -28.76 -15.88
CA LEU A 50 1.00 -29.29 -15.44
C LEU A 50 0.46 -30.32 -16.45
N GLN A 51 0.52 -30.02 -17.75
CA GLN A 51 0.13 -30.95 -18.80
C GLN A 51 0.94 -32.25 -18.76
N ASN A 52 2.25 -32.15 -18.50
CA ASN A 52 3.12 -33.31 -18.35
C ASN A 52 2.74 -34.15 -17.12
N HIS A 53 2.43 -33.51 -15.98
CA HIS A 53 1.94 -34.21 -14.79
C HIS A 53 0.61 -34.93 -15.03
N ILE A 54 -0.33 -34.28 -15.71
CA ILE A 54 -1.62 -34.88 -16.08
C ILE A 54 -1.39 -36.10 -16.99
N ASN A 55 -0.52 -35.98 -18.00
CA ASN A 55 -0.19 -37.09 -18.89
C ASN A 55 0.49 -38.26 -18.15
N LEU A 56 1.35 -37.96 -17.18
CA LEU A 56 2.00 -38.97 -16.34
C LEU A 56 0.98 -39.72 -15.46
N LEU A 57 0.01 -39.01 -14.89
CA LEU A 57 -1.07 -39.61 -14.10
C LEU A 57 -1.98 -40.50 -14.95
N VAL A 58 -2.39 -40.01 -16.13
CA VAL A 58 -3.22 -40.78 -17.08
C VAL A 58 -2.51 -42.06 -17.53
N SER A 59 -1.23 -41.96 -17.89
CA SER A 59 -0.42 -43.10 -18.33
C SER A 59 -0.16 -44.11 -17.20
N SER A 60 0.16 -43.64 -16.00
CA SER A 60 0.34 -44.49 -14.81
C SER A 60 -0.93 -45.25 -14.44
N TYR A 61 -2.09 -44.59 -14.53
CA TYR A 61 -3.38 -45.23 -14.29
C TYR A 61 -3.73 -46.25 -15.38
N ALA A 62 -3.46 -45.93 -16.65
CA ALA A 62 -3.64 -46.87 -17.75
C ALA A 62 -2.78 -48.13 -17.57
N ALA A 63 -1.51 -47.96 -17.15
CA ALA A 63 -0.58 -49.05 -16.87
C ALA A 63 -1.03 -49.90 -15.66
N ALA A 64 -1.44 -49.27 -14.56
CA ALA A 64 -2.02 -49.97 -13.40
C ALA A 64 -3.26 -50.78 -13.79
N CYS A 65 -4.14 -50.22 -14.62
CA CYS A 65 -5.33 -50.89 -15.14
C CYS A 65 -5.02 -52.03 -16.13
N GLN A 66 -3.86 -52.02 -16.80
CA GLN A 66 -3.40 -53.12 -17.66
C GLN A 66 -2.78 -54.25 -16.82
N LYS A 67 -1.93 -53.92 -15.84
CA LYS A 67 -1.37 -54.87 -14.88
C LYS A 67 -2.46 -55.61 -14.10
N LEU A 68 -3.49 -54.87 -13.67
CA LEU A 68 -4.73 -55.44 -13.13
C LEU A 68 -5.32 -56.47 -14.11
N ALA A 69 -5.59 -56.07 -15.36
CA ALA A 69 -6.24 -56.92 -16.36
C ALA A 69 -5.49 -58.23 -16.66
N ALA A 70 -4.16 -58.21 -16.57
CA ALA A 70 -3.28 -59.34 -16.83
C ALA A 70 -3.02 -60.24 -15.60
N ALA A 71 -3.40 -59.83 -14.39
CA ALA A 71 -3.15 -60.61 -13.18
C ALA A 71 -4.04 -61.88 -13.11
N PRO A 72 -3.46 -63.09 -12.97
CA PRO A 72 -4.21 -64.29 -12.58
C PRO A 72 -4.67 -64.10 -11.12
N GLN A 73 -5.93 -64.41 -10.80
CA GLN A 73 -6.51 -64.00 -9.50
C GLN A 73 -5.76 -64.61 -8.29
N PRO A 74 -5.72 -63.92 -7.13
CA PRO A 74 -5.83 -62.48 -6.89
C PRO A 74 -4.57 -61.91 -6.19
N PRO A 75 -4.41 -60.57 -6.15
CA PRO A 75 -4.78 -59.94 -4.90
C PRO A 75 -5.67 -58.72 -5.19
N LEU A 76 -6.98 -58.98 -5.18
CA LEU A 76 -8.01 -57.95 -5.07
C LEU A 76 -7.74 -57.00 -3.89
N VAL A 77 -7.07 -57.49 -2.84
CA VAL A 77 -6.71 -56.73 -1.64
C VAL A 77 -5.69 -55.62 -1.93
N ILE A 78 -4.53 -55.91 -2.53
CA ILE A 78 -3.48 -54.90 -2.82
C ILE A 78 -3.98 -53.85 -3.82
N CYS A 79 -4.75 -54.28 -4.83
CA CYS A 79 -5.33 -53.35 -5.80
C CYS A 79 -6.44 -52.49 -5.19
N ARG A 80 -7.15 -53.00 -4.18
CA ARG A 80 -8.16 -52.26 -3.43
C ARG A 80 -7.53 -51.27 -2.45
N GLU A 81 -6.50 -51.68 -1.70
CA GLU A 81 -5.72 -50.80 -0.81
C GLU A 81 -5.07 -49.64 -1.58
N THR A 82 -4.50 -49.91 -2.76
CA THR A 82 -3.93 -48.86 -3.61
C THR A 82 -5.01 -47.90 -4.15
N LEU A 83 -6.21 -48.42 -4.45
CA LEU A 83 -7.34 -47.62 -4.91
C LEU A 83 -7.93 -46.79 -3.76
N ASP A 84 -8.07 -47.37 -2.57
CA ASP A 84 -8.59 -46.72 -1.37
C ASP A 84 -7.65 -45.59 -0.93
N MET A 85 -6.33 -45.81 -0.90
CA MET A 85 -5.33 -44.74 -0.70
C MET A 85 -5.42 -43.63 -1.75
N PHE A 86 -5.65 -43.99 -3.01
CA PHE A 86 -5.78 -43.00 -4.08
C PHE A 86 -7.06 -42.16 -3.91
N ILE A 87 -8.17 -42.80 -3.53
CA ILE A 87 -9.45 -42.12 -3.25
C ILE A 87 -9.28 -41.18 -2.04
N GLU A 88 -8.65 -41.63 -0.96
CA GLU A 88 -8.38 -40.82 0.22
C GLU A 88 -7.49 -39.62 -0.10
N ARG A 89 -6.39 -39.82 -0.83
CA ARG A 89 -5.52 -38.72 -1.27
C ARG A 89 -6.23 -37.75 -2.19
N THR A 90 -7.10 -38.24 -3.08
CA THR A 90 -7.88 -37.38 -3.98
C THR A 90 -8.87 -36.54 -3.19
N LYS A 91 -9.57 -37.12 -2.21
CA LYS A 91 -10.48 -36.39 -1.32
C LYS A 91 -9.75 -35.32 -0.52
N ALA A 92 -8.63 -35.66 0.12
CA ALA A 92 -7.83 -34.72 0.89
C ALA A 92 -7.33 -33.55 0.02
N ASN A 93 -6.93 -33.83 -1.22
CA ASN A 93 -6.54 -32.80 -2.17
C ASN A 93 -7.72 -31.91 -2.58
N THR A 94 -8.91 -32.49 -2.80
CA THR A 94 -10.13 -31.71 -3.09
C THR A 94 -10.48 -30.78 -1.93
N GLU A 95 -10.47 -31.28 -0.69
CA GLU A 95 -10.72 -30.48 0.51
C GLU A 95 -9.71 -29.34 0.67
N SER A 96 -8.43 -29.61 0.41
CA SER A 96 -7.37 -28.59 0.43
C SER A 96 -7.55 -27.52 -0.64
N ILE A 97 -7.98 -27.90 -1.85
CA ILE A 97 -8.30 -26.96 -2.94
C ILE A 97 -9.51 -26.10 -2.56
N GLU A 98 -10.57 -26.68 -2.01
CA GLU A 98 -11.76 -25.93 -1.57
C GLU A 98 -11.42 -24.94 -0.44
N GLU A 99 -10.58 -25.33 0.52
CA GLU A 99 -10.13 -24.42 1.57
C GLU A 99 -9.30 -23.26 1.00
N THR A 100 -8.46 -23.56 0.02
CA THR A 100 -7.66 -22.55 -0.70
C THR A 100 -8.57 -21.58 -1.46
N MET A 101 -9.58 -22.09 -2.17
CA MET A 101 -10.57 -21.25 -2.89
C MET A 101 -11.32 -20.32 -1.94
N LYS A 102 -11.75 -20.81 -0.76
CA LYS A 102 -12.39 -19.96 0.26
C LYS A 102 -11.49 -18.82 0.73
N LYS A 103 -10.19 -19.08 0.92
CA LYS A 103 -9.21 -18.05 1.28
C LYS A 103 -9.04 -17.02 0.16
N TYR A 104 -9.06 -17.44 -1.10
CA TYR A 104 -9.03 -16.51 -2.25
C TYR A 104 -10.26 -15.61 -2.30
N GLU A 105 -11.48 -16.16 -2.13
CA GLU A 105 -12.71 -15.36 -2.11
C GLU A 105 -12.70 -14.31 -0.98
N GLN A 106 -12.19 -14.67 0.21
CA GLN A 106 -12.03 -13.73 1.32
C GLN A 106 -11.03 -12.61 1.00
N LEU A 107 -9.91 -12.95 0.35
CA LEU A 107 -8.92 -11.96 -0.08
C LEU A 107 -9.48 -11.02 -1.16
N GLU A 108 -10.25 -11.54 -2.10
CA GLU A 108 -10.92 -10.72 -3.14
C GLU A 108 -11.91 -9.73 -2.51
N GLN A 109 -12.71 -10.18 -1.54
CA GLN A 109 -13.63 -9.30 -0.81
C GLN A 109 -12.88 -8.21 -0.03
N ARG A 110 -11.78 -8.57 0.65
CA ARG A 110 -10.95 -7.62 1.38
C ARG A 110 -10.29 -6.61 0.45
N GLN A 111 -9.84 -7.03 -0.73
CA GLN A 111 -9.29 -6.14 -1.75
C GLN A 111 -10.33 -5.12 -2.23
N LYS A 112 -11.57 -5.56 -2.50
CA LYS A 112 -12.68 -4.65 -2.87
C LYS A 112 -12.94 -3.60 -1.79
N GLN A 113 -12.95 -4.00 -0.52
CA GLN A 113 -13.11 -3.08 0.61
C GLN A 113 -11.96 -2.06 0.70
N ILE A 114 -10.71 -2.51 0.54
CA ILE A 114 -9.54 -1.62 0.55
C ILE A 114 -9.62 -0.60 -0.61
N ILE A 115 -9.95 -1.04 -1.82
CA ILE A 115 -10.12 -0.14 -2.97
C ILE A 115 -11.22 0.89 -2.69
N GLN A 116 -12.34 0.47 -2.10
CA GLN A 116 -13.42 1.38 -1.72
C GLN A 116 -12.95 2.41 -0.68
N GLN A 117 -12.21 1.99 0.36
CA GLN A 117 -11.62 2.88 1.36
C GLN A 117 -10.64 3.88 0.75
N ILE A 118 -9.76 3.42 -0.16
CA ILE A 118 -8.83 4.29 -0.89
C ILE A 118 -9.60 5.34 -1.68
N ASN A 119 -10.66 4.94 -2.40
CA ASN A 119 -11.47 5.89 -3.18
C ASN A 119 -12.21 6.89 -2.28
N THR A 120 -12.72 6.46 -1.11
CA THR A 120 -13.33 7.36 -0.14
C THR A 120 -12.31 8.35 0.44
N MET A 121 -11.10 7.89 0.78
CA MET A 121 -10.00 8.74 1.26
C MET A 121 -9.51 9.71 0.18
N ALA A 122 -9.40 9.26 -1.06
CA ALA A 122 -9.05 10.11 -2.20
C ALA A 122 -10.12 11.19 -2.40
N ALA A 123 -11.41 10.82 -2.36
CA ALA A 123 -12.52 11.76 -2.47
C ALA A 123 -12.57 12.79 -1.32
N THR A 124 -12.16 12.40 -0.11
CA THR A 124 -12.03 13.35 1.03
C THR A 124 -10.78 14.22 0.95
N LYS A 125 -9.73 13.79 0.22
CA LYS A 125 -8.51 14.55 0.01
C LYS A 125 -8.65 15.61 -1.09
N THR A 126 -9.65 15.52 -1.97
CA THR A 126 -9.80 16.41 -3.15
C THR A 126 -10.21 17.86 -2.82
N GLU A 127 -10.48 18.25 -1.57
CA GLU A 127 -10.95 19.61 -1.25
C GLU A 127 -10.23 20.34 -0.11
N ARG A 128 -9.25 19.72 0.57
CA ARG A 128 -8.47 20.43 1.59
C ARG A 128 -7.10 20.82 1.04
N LYS A 129 -6.99 22.07 0.61
CA LYS A 129 -5.69 22.73 0.43
C LYS A 129 -4.92 22.66 1.74
N THR A 130 -3.65 22.32 1.63
CA THR A 130 -2.69 22.23 2.72
C THR A 130 -1.92 23.54 2.85
N VAL A 131 -1.19 23.73 3.96
CA VAL A 131 -0.27 24.87 4.14
C VAL A 131 0.74 25.01 2.98
N ILE A 132 1.13 23.90 2.33
CA ILE A 132 2.00 23.92 1.15
C ILE A 132 1.26 24.55 -0.04
N ASP A 133 0.02 24.13 -0.29
CA ASP A 133 -0.78 24.66 -1.40
C ASP A 133 -0.99 26.18 -1.24
N TYR A 134 -1.28 26.65 -0.02
CA TYR A 134 -1.42 28.09 0.25
C TYR A 134 -0.12 28.86 0.04
N LEU A 135 1.03 28.29 0.42
CA LEU A 135 2.35 28.88 0.16
C LEU A 135 2.66 28.94 -1.34
N GLU A 136 2.25 27.94 -2.12
CA GLU A 136 2.47 27.90 -3.57
C GLU A 136 1.57 28.88 -4.33
N GLU A 137 0.32 29.00 -3.90
CA GLU A 137 -0.65 29.93 -4.46
C GLU A 137 -0.42 31.38 -4.03
N GLY A 138 0.40 31.60 -3.00
CA GLY A 138 0.61 32.92 -2.40
C GLY A 138 -0.60 33.42 -1.62
N ASP A 139 -1.44 32.50 -1.13
CA ASP A 139 -2.62 32.81 -0.31
C ASP A 139 -2.20 33.11 1.12
N GLU A 140 -1.94 34.40 1.35
CA GLU A 140 -1.43 34.93 2.61
C GLU A 140 -2.29 34.56 3.82
N ASP A 141 -3.59 34.83 3.77
CA ASP A 141 -4.47 34.69 4.93
C ASP A 141 -4.58 33.23 5.38
N ASN A 142 -4.75 32.32 4.43
CA ASN A 142 -4.84 30.89 4.73
C ASN A 142 -3.47 30.31 5.12
N PHE A 143 -2.38 30.81 4.55
CA PHE A 143 -1.04 30.38 4.95
C PHE A 143 -0.72 30.82 6.39
N ILE A 144 -0.89 32.10 6.72
CA ILE A 144 -0.59 32.65 8.06
C ILE A 144 -1.47 31.99 9.12
N SER A 145 -2.76 31.79 8.85
CA SER A 145 -3.66 31.16 9.83
C SER A 145 -3.34 29.68 10.10
N GLN A 146 -2.65 28.98 9.19
CA GLN A 146 -2.27 27.57 9.38
C GLN A 146 -0.85 27.39 9.87
N ILE A 147 0.07 28.30 9.54
CA ILE A 147 1.50 28.15 9.87
C ILE A 147 1.80 28.29 11.37
N VAL A 148 0.85 28.80 12.16
CA VAL A 148 0.93 28.83 13.63
C VAL A 148 0.91 27.43 14.26
N GLU A 149 0.40 26.43 13.53
CA GLU A 149 0.40 25.04 13.99
C GLU A 149 1.77 24.38 13.78
N TRP A 150 2.30 23.77 14.85
CA TRP A 150 3.62 23.15 14.86
C TRP A 150 3.79 22.07 13.77
N GLU A 151 2.75 21.28 13.51
CA GLU A 151 2.73 20.23 12.50
C GLU A 151 2.91 20.79 11.08
N ASN A 152 2.37 21.98 10.81
CA ASN A 152 2.46 22.63 9.50
C ASN A 152 3.86 23.20 9.26
N VAL A 153 4.50 23.74 10.30
CA VAL A 153 5.91 24.15 10.23
C VAL A 153 6.81 22.95 9.94
N LYS A 154 6.61 21.84 10.67
CA LYS A 154 7.37 20.61 10.45
C LYS A 154 7.16 20.06 9.04
N LEU A 155 5.93 20.08 8.53
CA LEU A 155 5.62 19.65 7.18
C LEU A 155 6.42 20.45 6.13
N LEU A 156 6.55 21.76 6.29
CA LEU A 156 7.34 22.58 5.36
C LEU A 156 8.84 22.32 5.47
N ILE A 157 9.36 22.07 6.67
CA ILE A 157 10.77 21.68 6.87
C ILE A 157 11.04 20.32 6.21
N ASP A 158 10.19 19.32 6.44
CA ASP A 158 10.33 17.96 5.89
C ASP A 158 10.22 17.92 4.35
N ASN A 159 9.69 18.97 3.72
CA ASN A 159 9.57 19.13 2.26
C ASN A 159 10.56 20.15 1.67
N ASP A 160 11.60 20.57 2.40
CA ASP A 160 12.62 21.54 1.96
C ASP A 160 12.05 22.91 1.53
N LEU A 161 10.91 23.32 2.11
CA LEU A 161 10.22 24.58 1.79
C LEU A 161 10.51 25.72 2.79
N THR A 162 11.45 25.53 3.71
CA THR A 162 11.80 26.51 4.75
C THR A 162 12.16 27.89 4.18
N GLU A 163 13.08 27.96 3.22
CA GLU A 163 13.52 29.25 2.67
C GLU A 163 12.36 30.00 2.02
N LYS A 164 11.54 29.31 1.22
CA LYS A 164 10.37 29.90 0.57
C LYS A 164 9.37 30.43 1.60
N ALA A 165 9.07 29.64 2.63
CA ALA A 165 8.15 30.02 3.70
C ALA A 165 8.66 31.25 4.48
N ILE A 166 9.95 31.28 4.83
CA ILE A 166 10.54 32.41 5.57
C ILE A 166 10.58 33.68 4.73
N LEU A 167 10.93 33.59 3.45
CA LEU A 167 10.86 34.75 2.55
C LEU A 167 9.44 35.29 2.46
N PHE A 168 8.45 34.40 2.29
CA PHE A 168 7.04 34.77 2.26
C PHE A 168 6.58 35.44 3.57
N LEU A 169 6.94 34.89 4.73
CA LEU A 169 6.62 35.49 6.03
C LEU A 169 7.32 36.84 6.24
N SER A 170 8.57 36.97 5.79
CA SER A 170 9.35 38.22 5.90
C SER A 170 8.72 39.35 5.05
N GLU A 171 8.28 39.03 3.84
CA GLU A 171 7.58 39.96 2.96
C GLU A 171 6.25 40.40 3.57
N ASN A 172 5.46 39.47 4.12
CA ASN A 172 4.19 39.78 4.76
C ASN A 172 4.36 40.56 6.07
N LEU A 173 5.42 40.30 6.84
CA LEU A 173 5.74 41.07 8.04
C LEU A 173 5.99 42.55 7.70
N LEU A 174 6.66 42.82 6.59
CA LEU A 174 6.89 44.18 6.09
C LEU A 174 5.65 44.81 5.47
N LYS A 175 4.84 44.03 4.75
CA LYS A 175 3.57 44.48 4.16
C LYS A 175 2.57 44.92 5.23
N HIS A 176 2.48 44.16 6.32
CA HIS A 176 1.56 44.39 7.44
C HIS A 176 2.22 45.08 8.63
N ILE A 177 3.31 45.82 8.39
CA ILE A 177 4.11 46.49 9.43
C ILE A 177 3.32 47.46 10.31
N ASN A 178 2.12 47.90 9.89
CA ASN A 178 1.25 48.79 10.66
C ASN A 178 0.05 48.08 11.33
N GLU A 179 -0.03 46.74 11.24
CA GLU A 179 -1.16 45.94 11.71
C GLU A 179 -0.74 45.02 12.84
N THR A 180 -0.91 45.47 14.08
CA THR A 180 -0.45 44.77 15.30
C THR A 180 -0.86 43.29 15.34
N GLN A 181 -2.13 42.96 15.09
CA GLN A 181 -2.59 41.56 15.14
C GLN A 181 -1.92 40.70 14.07
N LYS A 182 -1.81 41.20 12.84
CA LYS A 182 -1.15 40.48 11.74
C LYS A 182 0.33 40.25 12.03
N ILE A 183 1.00 41.21 12.67
CA ILE A 183 2.39 41.05 13.11
C ILE A 183 2.48 39.89 14.11
N GLU A 184 1.58 39.79 15.09
CA GLU A 184 1.59 38.67 16.05
C GLU A 184 1.42 37.32 15.38
N ASP A 185 0.40 37.18 14.52
CA ASP A 185 0.11 35.92 13.83
C ASP A 185 1.31 35.45 12.97
N ILE A 186 1.97 36.39 12.29
CA ILE A 186 3.18 36.11 11.48
C ILE A 186 4.36 35.73 12.39
N CYS A 187 4.53 36.41 13.53
CA CYS A 187 5.60 36.13 14.48
C CYS A 187 5.49 34.74 15.11
N GLU A 188 4.27 34.27 15.41
CA GLU A 188 4.05 32.91 15.90
C GLU A 188 4.53 31.86 14.88
N GLY A 189 4.18 32.05 13.60
CA GLY A 189 4.67 31.20 12.50
C GLY A 189 6.20 31.20 12.39
N ILE A 190 6.82 32.39 12.41
CA ILE A 190 8.29 32.54 12.37
C ILE A 190 8.94 31.81 13.56
N MET A 191 8.39 31.98 14.76
CA MET A 191 8.92 31.36 15.98
C MET A 191 8.96 29.83 15.88
N GLY A 192 7.97 29.22 15.23
CA GLY A 192 7.98 27.79 14.93
C GLY A 192 9.23 27.37 14.14
N PHE A 193 9.58 28.12 13.09
CA PHE A 193 10.78 27.83 12.30
C PHE A 193 12.07 28.08 13.09
N VAL A 194 12.17 29.21 13.82
CA VAL A 194 13.37 29.56 14.61
C VAL A 194 13.72 28.44 15.60
N LYS A 195 12.72 27.79 16.18
CA LYS A 195 12.91 26.69 17.14
C LYS A 195 13.25 25.35 16.51
N MET A 196 12.99 25.14 15.23
CA MET A 196 13.04 23.82 14.59
C MET A 196 14.14 23.66 13.54
N THR A 197 14.65 24.75 12.97
CA THR A 197 15.58 24.66 11.84
C THR A 197 16.59 25.79 11.82
N THR A 198 17.65 25.59 11.04
CA THR A 198 18.65 26.62 10.72
C THR A 198 18.31 27.25 9.38
N PHE A 199 18.45 28.56 9.28
CA PHE A 199 18.16 29.28 8.04
C PHE A 199 19.34 29.29 7.08
N THR A 200 19.04 29.32 5.78
CA THR A 200 20.03 29.70 4.77
C THR A 200 20.43 31.17 4.98
N PRO A 201 21.65 31.60 4.56
CA PRO A 201 22.07 32.98 4.72
C PRO A 201 21.07 33.98 4.12
N THR A 202 20.48 33.64 2.96
CA THR A 202 19.45 34.45 2.30
C THR A 202 18.23 34.63 3.19
N ALA A 203 17.61 33.51 3.61
CA ALA A 203 16.44 33.54 4.49
C ALA A 203 16.72 34.30 5.80
N TYR A 204 17.92 34.10 6.36
CA TYR A 204 18.35 34.77 7.58
C TYR A 204 18.37 36.30 7.42
N TYR A 205 19.05 36.83 6.41
CA TYR A 205 19.18 38.28 6.22
C TYR A 205 17.84 38.95 5.91
N HIS A 206 17.01 38.31 5.09
CA HIS A 206 15.67 38.83 4.77
C HIS A 206 14.79 38.90 6.02
N LEU A 207 14.78 37.83 6.81
CA LEU A 207 14.00 37.79 8.04
C LEU A 207 14.53 38.79 9.07
N TYR A 208 15.85 38.90 9.24
CA TYR A 208 16.46 39.86 10.16
C TYR A 208 16.10 41.31 9.79
N ASP A 209 16.23 41.68 8.52
CA ASP A 209 15.88 43.02 8.03
C ASP A 209 14.38 43.32 8.25
N ALA A 210 13.51 42.33 8.00
CA ALA A 210 12.09 42.45 8.25
C ALA A 210 11.79 42.68 9.73
N ILE A 211 12.35 41.86 10.63
CA ILE A 211 12.19 41.99 12.08
C ILE A 211 12.64 43.37 12.57
N VAL A 212 13.84 43.81 12.19
CA VAL A 212 14.41 45.10 12.65
C VAL A 212 13.57 46.29 12.18
N LYS A 213 13.01 46.24 10.97
CA LYS A 213 12.09 47.27 10.47
C LYS A 213 10.78 47.25 11.23
N THR A 214 10.22 46.07 11.47
CA THR A 214 8.93 45.92 12.17
C THR A 214 9.02 46.37 13.63
N ILE A 215 10.11 46.08 14.35
CA ILE A 215 10.32 46.57 15.73
C ILE A 215 10.31 48.11 15.81
N LYS A 216 10.77 48.79 14.76
CA LYS A 216 10.80 50.27 14.70
C LYS A 216 9.47 50.86 14.25
N SER A 217 8.48 50.03 13.92
CA SER A 217 7.16 50.48 13.49
C SER A 217 6.37 51.08 14.64
N PRO A 218 5.58 52.14 14.39
CA PRO A 218 4.64 52.66 15.40
C PRO A 218 3.58 51.65 15.85
N ALA A 219 3.36 50.56 15.10
CA ALA A 219 2.44 49.49 15.49
C ALA A 219 3.00 48.53 16.55
N VAL A 220 4.32 48.57 16.79
CA VAL A 220 4.99 47.74 17.79
C VAL A 220 5.23 48.57 19.05
N SER A 221 4.56 48.18 20.13
CA SER A 221 4.87 48.64 21.49
C SER A 221 5.14 47.44 22.38
N ALA A 222 5.97 47.61 23.40
CA ALA A 222 6.31 46.53 24.34
C ALA A 222 5.08 45.95 25.07
N GLU A 223 3.96 46.68 25.11
CA GLU A 223 2.70 46.25 25.71
C GLU A 223 1.71 45.65 24.68
N GLY A 224 1.88 45.94 23.38
CA GLY A 224 0.91 45.59 22.35
C GLY A 224 1.36 44.55 21.33
N THR A 225 2.65 44.22 21.24
CA THR A 225 3.15 43.22 20.27
C THR A 225 4.39 42.48 20.80
N PRO A 226 4.31 41.75 21.94
CA PRO A 226 5.47 41.09 22.53
C PRO A 226 6.14 40.07 21.59
N ALA A 227 5.37 39.42 20.71
CA ALA A 227 5.85 38.31 19.87
C ALA A 227 7.03 38.67 18.95
N ILE A 228 7.08 39.89 18.40
CA ILE A 228 8.19 40.30 17.52
C ILE A 228 9.51 40.46 18.28
N LEU A 229 9.43 40.86 19.55
CA LEU A 229 10.60 40.97 20.44
C LEU A 229 11.10 39.58 20.82
N ASP A 230 10.19 38.65 21.13
CA ASP A 230 10.54 37.25 21.41
C ASP A 230 11.21 36.59 20.21
N VAL A 231 10.68 36.84 18.99
CA VAL A 231 11.28 36.38 17.74
C VAL A 231 12.69 36.96 17.60
N TYR A 232 12.88 38.27 17.80
CA TYR A 232 14.19 38.91 17.71
C TYR A 232 15.23 38.33 18.69
N ASP A 233 14.84 38.13 19.95
CA ASP A 233 15.71 37.56 20.97
C ASP A 233 16.06 36.09 20.65
N SER A 234 15.06 35.30 20.24
CA SER A 234 15.26 33.90 19.83
C SER A 234 16.14 33.80 18.59
N PHE A 235 15.94 34.69 17.62
CA PHE A 235 16.71 34.71 16.37
C PHE A 235 18.19 35.07 16.61
N ASN A 236 18.48 35.97 17.56
CA ASN A 236 19.83 36.36 17.93
C ASN A 236 20.54 35.35 18.84
N THR A 237 19.79 34.59 19.65
CA THR A 237 20.36 33.52 20.50
C THR A 237 20.59 32.22 19.74
N SER A 238 19.85 31.99 18.64
CA SER A 238 19.94 30.80 17.80
C SER A 238 21.00 30.90 16.69
N ALA A 239 21.51 32.11 16.42
CA ALA A 239 22.51 32.35 15.38
C ALA A 239 23.96 32.23 15.92
N PRO A 240 24.89 31.59 15.18
CA PRO A 240 26.31 31.76 15.46
C PRO A 240 26.66 33.24 15.26
N GLN A 241 27.19 33.90 16.30
CA GLN A 241 27.55 35.32 16.20
C GLN A 241 28.48 35.55 15.01
N PRO A 242 28.26 36.60 14.19
CA PRO A 242 29.19 36.93 13.13
C PRO A 242 30.55 37.27 13.74
N ILE A 243 31.60 36.61 13.25
CA ILE A 243 32.98 36.97 13.58
C ILE A 243 33.20 38.40 13.08
N PRO A 244 33.60 39.36 13.93
CA PRO A 244 33.87 40.72 13.49
C PRO A 244 35.03 40.71 12.48
N GLN A 245 34.84 41.40 11.36
CA GLN A 245 35.91 41.75 10.43
C GLN A 245 36.82 42.80 11.04
#